data_AF-A0A167V4K7-F1
#
_entry.id   AF-A0A167V4K7-F1
#
_cell.length_a   1.000
_cell.length_b   1.000
_cell.length_c   1.000
_cell.angle_alpha   90.00
_cell.angle_beta   90.00
_cell.angle_gamma   90.00
#
_symmetry.space_group_name_H-M   'P 1'
#
loop_
_entity.id
_entity.type
_entity.pdbx_description
1 polymer ?
#
loop_
_entity_poly.entity_id
_entity_poly.type
_entity_poly.pdbx_seq_one_letter_code
_entity_poly.pdbx_strand_id
1 'polypeptide(L)'
;MRIPRSSLHSRVFDLIRYLNTYGPAEKKIELMPYILDHENNLSFFQGKKGKLQDTRWAAKAGLPPQFHGRSAQELLGSVVLPWLNKLRTNFDAGFEELLEYDEYSFRAYLRVVARWPHEVIEFVELLCSQTNQYDLSFTEIVMQNLDFDTQEWATVKDGMSRITECAAALIGSDNIRLNSRVGRISYAPDGHVELGTGNQSDQMATSTFDAVVMAVPPSALHSITDRPRWSFMKEQSIRGTHFEPLYKIGLHFRTRFWERSTTPALGGQSTTDLRFRWIVYPSNDLGGDGSGVLLLYSWMTDAMKWAGLPPAERIKICLHDLSKFYADEPDVNVHDQYIEAHDILWMNELCGGDAMFLPGQFSRYHQVAKQPEGNIYFAGEHLSRHHTWIAGAVDSALSTTAEILAHHQPGKWAQNRHALVPLGREYVVLEPKEKAPGEEKAAAKMDISSRPLKAFIIPRHMNIHRKPLYQLGQAKDD
;
A
#
# COMPACT_ATOMS: atom_id res chain seq x y z
N MET A 1 1.29 -5.50 -7.73
CA MET A 1 2.63 -5.61 -8.38
C MET A 1 3.63 -6.41 -7.55
N ARG A 2 3.43 -6.50 -6.24
CA ARG A 2 4.28 -7.23 -5.29
C ARG A 2 3.43 -7.66 -4.10
N ILE A 3 3.83 -8.73 -3.43
CA ILE A 3 3.21 -9.33 -2.24
C ILE A 3 4.34 -9.61 -1.25
N PRO A 4 4.37 -8.97 -0.07
CA PRO A 4 5.35 -9.27 0.96
C PRO A 4 5.19 -10.72 1.44
N ARG A 5 6.29 -11.47 1.59
CA ARG A 5 6.24 -12.76 2.30
C ARG A 5 6.36 -12.48 3.80
N SER A 6 5.24 -12.23 4.44
CA SER A 6 5.17 -11.98 5.89
C SER A 6 3.88 -12.56 6.49
N SER A 7 3.84 -12.63 7.82
CA SER A 7 2.65 -13.09 8.56
C SER A 7 1.41 -12.26 8.24
N LEU A 8 1.57 -10.95 8.05
CA LEU A 8 0.49 -10.01 7.75
C LEU A 8 -0.15 -10.27 6.38
N HIS A 9 0.60 -10.85 5.44
CA HIS A 9 0.15 -11.11 4.06
C HIS A 9 -0.13 -12.58 3.80
N SER A 10 -0.03 -13.44 4.82
CA SER A 10 -0.21 -14.90 4.73
C SER A 10 -1.53 -15.29 4.05
N ARG A 11 -2.61 -14.54 4.34
CA ARG A 11 -3.94 -14.75 3.74
C ARG A 11 -3.98 -14.61 2.23
N VAL A 12 -3.10 -13.79 1.64
CA VAL A 12 -2.98 -13.67 0.18
C VAL A 12 -2.43 -14.97 -0.41
N PHE A 13 -1.44 -15.58 0.24
CA PHE A 13 -0.89 -16.87 -0.20
C PHE A 13 -1.88 -18.01 0.01
N ASP A 14 -2.67 -17.98 1.09
CA ASP A 14 -3.75 -18.93 1.31
C ASP A 14 -4.82 -18.84 0.23
N LEU A 15 -5.21 -17.62 -0.15
CA LEU A 15 -6.13 -17.38 -1.27
C LEU A 15 -5.55 -17.93 -2.57
N ILE A 16 -4.28 -17.66 -2.87
CA ILE A 16 -3.63 -18.18 -4.08
C ILE A 16 -3.60 -19.72 -4.07
N ARG A 17 -3.31 -20.35 -2.92
CA ARG A 17 -3.34 -21.80 -2.78
C ARG A 17 -4.74 -22.34 -3.04
N TYR A 18 -5.76 -21.74 -2.43
CA TYR A 18 -7.16 -22.10 -2.63
C TYR A 18 -7.57 -22.00 -4.11
N LEU A 19 -7.25 -20.88 -4.76
CA LEU A 19 -7.52 -20.67 -6.18
C LEU A 19 -6.79 -21.68 -7.07
N ASN A 20 -5.54 -22.03 -6.75
CA ASN A 20 -4.80 -23.06 -7.49
C ASN A 20 -5.32 -24.48 -7.26
N THR A 21 -5.96 -24.75 -6.12
CA THR A 21 -6.55 -26.06 -5.81
C THR A 21 -7.90 -26.26 -6.47
N TYR A 22 -8.76 -25.24 -6.45
CA TYR A 22 -10.15 -25.37 -6.88
C TYR A 22 -10.46 -24.67 -8.20
N GLY A 23 -9.65 -23.69 -8.60
CA GLY A 23 -9.79 -23.00 -9.88
C GLY A 23 -9.30 -23.83 -11.07
N PRO A 24 -9.62 -23.40 -12.29
CA PRO A 24 -9.24 -24.12 -13.49
C PRO A 24 -7.73 -24.05 -13.75
N ALA A 25 -7.17 -25.15 -14.26
CA ALA A 25 -5.73 -25.35 -14.40
C ALA A 25 -5.05 -24.30 -15.30
N GLU A 26 -5.73 -23.84 -16.35
CA GLU A 26 -5.25 -22.81 -17.28
C GLU A 26 -5.13 -21.41 -16.62
N LYS A 27 -5.85 -21.19 -15.52
CA LYS A 27 -5.79 -19.95 -14.73
C LYS A 27 -4.90 -20.08 -13.49
N LYS A 28 -4.09 -21.14 -13.39
CA LYS A 28 -3.14 -21.33 -12.30
C LYS A 28 -2.28 -20.08 -12.07
N ILE A 29 -2.14 -19.67 -10.82
CA ILE A 29 -1.36 -18.53 -10.39
C ILE A 29 0.05 -19.02 -10.05
N GLU A 30 1.03 -18.59 -10.84
CA GLU A 30 2.45 -18.89 -10.59
C GLU A 30 3.10 -17.70 -9.89
N LEU A 31 3.64 -17.93 -8.69
CA LEU A 31 4.41 -16.94 -7.96
C LEU A 31 5.86 -16.95 -8.46
N MET A 32 6.45 -15.76 -8.57
CA MET A 32 7.86 -15.56 -8.83
C MET A 32 8.47 -14.57 -7.82
N PRO A 33 9.79 -14.58 -7.59
CA PRO A 33 10.43 -13.59 -6.73
C PRO A 33 10.18 -12.16 -7.23
N TYR A 34 9.96 -11.24 -6.29
CA TYR A 34 10.01 -9.81 -6.55
C TYR A 34 11.25 -9.24 -5.85
N ILE A 35 12.06 -8.48 -6.55
CA ILE A 35 13.24 -7.81 -5.97
C ILE A 35 12.78 -6.43 -5.53
N LEU A 36 12.65 -6.22 -4.22
CA LEU A 36 12.31 -4.90 -3.65
C LEU A 36 13.49 -3.96 -3.66
N ASP A 37 14.65 -4.47 -3.24
CA ASP A 37 15.89 -3.71 -3.11
C ASP A 37 17.01 -4.46 -3.83
N HIS A 38 17.78 -3.74 -4.62
CA HIS A 38 18.99 -4.21 -5.27
C HIS A 38 20.15 -3.25 -4.93
N GLU A 39 21.36 -3.77 -4.71
CA GLU A 39 22.50 -2.97 -4.23
C GLU A 39 22.90 -1.83 -5.17
N ASN A 40 22.60 -1.98 -6.46
CA ASN A 40 22.82 -0.98 -7.50
C ASN A 40 21.64 -0.02 -7.70
N ASN A 41 20.56 -0.13 -6.93
CA ASN A 41 19.54 0.90 -6.95
C ASN A 41 20.09 2.21 -6.37
N LEU A 42 19.64 3.33 -6.93
CA LEU A 42 20.27 4.63 -6.71
C LEU A 42 19.29 5.63 -6.11
N SER A 43 19.86 6.60 -5.42
CA SER A 43 19.20 7.87 -5.15
C SER A 43 19.68 8.90 -6.18
N PHE A 44 18.78 9.78 -6.62
CA PHE A 44 19.10 10.93 -7.46
C PHE A 44 18.60 12.21 -6.79
N PHE A 45 19.55 13.03 -6.34
CA PHE A 45 19.25 14.23 -5.55
C PHE A 45 20.10 15.42 -6.01
N GLN A 46 19.43 16.50 -6.39
CA GLN A 46 20.02 17.73 -6.94
C GLN A 46 21.03 17.42 -8.04
N GLY A 47 20.57 16.70 -9.08
CA GLY A 47 21.36 16.40 -10.28
C GLY A 47 22.53 15.44 -10.08
N LYS A 48 22.58 14.68 -8.98
CA LYS A 48 23.65 13.71 -8.71
C LYS A 48 23.08 12.38 -8.27
N LYS A 49 23.66 11.30 -8.78
CA LYS A 49 23.44 9.92 -8.32
C LYS A 49 24.26 9.60 -7.07
N GLY A 50 23.72 8.73 -6.24
CA GLY A 50 24.38 8.12 -5.09
C GLY A 50 23.71 6.81 -4.72
N LYS A 51 24.25 6.11 -3.73
CA LYS A 51 23.59 4.91 -3.18
C LYS A 51 22.29 5.32 -2.46
N LEU A 52 21.31 4.42 -2.36
CA LEU A 52 20.10 4.71 -1.57
C LEU A 52 20.43 5.12 -0.11
N GLN A 53 21.50 4.54 0.44
CA GLN A 53 21.96 4.77 1.82
C GLN A 53 23.08 5.81 1.91
N ASP A 54 23.22 6.70 0.94
CA ASP A 54 24.30 7.69 0.93
C ASP A 54 24.14 8.71 2.07
N THR A 55 25.05 8.63 3.04
CA THR A 55 25.05 9.47 4.25
C THR A 55 25.48 10.91 3.98
N ARG A 56 26.01 11.20 2.78
CA ARG A 56 26.44 12.56 2.38
C ARG A 56 25.26 13.44 2.00
N TRP A 57 24.09 12.87 1.69
CA TRP A 57 22.92 13.64 1.29
C TRP A 57 22.42 14.60 2.35
N ALA A 58 22.52 14.23 3.63
CA ALA A 58 22.17 15.14 4.73
C ALA A 58 23.00 16.43 4.68
N ALA A 59 24.31 16.31 4.47
CA ALA A 59 25.20 17.47 4.33
C ALA A 59 24.93 18.25 3.03
N LYS A 60 24.69 17.55 1.92
CA LYS A 60 24.34 18.20 0.63
C LYS A 60 23.03 18.99 0.71
N ALA A 61 22.05 18.50 1.47
CA ALA A 61 20.79 19.18 1.71
C ALA A 61 20.92 20.39 2.67
N GLY A 62 22.08 20.61 3.28
CA GLY A 62 22.31 21.71 4.22
C GLY A 62 21.64 21.50 5.58
N LEU A 63 21.48 20.24 6.01
CA LEU A 63 20.87 19.93 7.31
C LEU A 63 21.77 20.37 8.48
N PRO A 64 21.22 20.43 9.70
CA PRO A 64 22.04 20.69 10.88
C PRO A 64 23.10 19.58 11.10
N PRO A 65 24.32 19.92 11.56
CA PRO A 65 25.45 18.98 11.64
C PRO A 65 25.19 17.67 12.40
N GLN A 66 24.31 17.69 13.40
CA GLN A 66 23.95 16.49 14.17
C GLN A 66 23.19 15.42 13.36
N PHE A 67 22.69 15.77 12.18
CA PHE A 67 22.04 14.84 11.25
C PHE A 67 22.98 14.37 10.12
N HIS A 68 24.18 14.94 10.03
CA HIS A 68 25.18 14.50 9.04
C HIS A 68 25.71 13.10 9.36
N GLY A 69 26.21 12.41 8.34
CA GLY A 69 26.78 11.07 8.49
C GLY A 69 25.74 9.98 8.72
N ARG A 70 24.44 10.30 8.60
CA ARG A 70 23.32 9.35 8.63
C ARG A 70 22.54 9.42 7.33
N SER A 71 22.07 8.28 6.84
CA SER A 71 21.16 8.24 5.69
C SER A 71 19.75 8.66 6.10
N ALA A 72 18.91 9.05 5.14
CA ALA A 72 17.49 9.31 5.41
C ALA A 72 16.78 8.09 6.03
N GLN A 73 17.14 6.88 5.60
CA GLN A 73 16.53 5.66 6.11
C GLN A 73 17.00 5.33 7.53
N GLU A 74 18.25 5.62 7.89
CA GLU A 74 18.72 5.53 9.27
C GLU A 74 18.04 6.56 10.20
N LEU A 75 17.70 7.74 9.67
CA LEU A 75 16.90 8.72 10.40
C LEU A 75 15.49 8.19 10.61
N LEU A 76 14.78 7.80 9.55
CA LEU A 76 13.45 7.22 9.63
C LEU A 76 13.40 6.03 10.59
N GLY A 77 14.33 5.10 10.45
CA GLY A 77 14.45 3.90 11.28
C GLY A 77 14.57 4.21 12.77
N SER A 78 15.21 5.32 13.15
CA SER A 78 15.31 5.72 14.57
C SER A 78 13.98 6.12 15.22
N VAL A 79 12.93 6.33 14.40
CA VAL A 79 11.57 6.63 14.84
C VAL A 79 10.65 5.42 14.69
N VAL A 80 10.67 4.74 13.53
CA VAL A 80 9.69 3.68 13.24
C VAL A 80 10.06 2.32 13.84
N LEU A 81 11.35 1.95 13.90
CA LEU A 81 11.77 0.60 14.33
C LEU A 81 11.28 0.21 15.75
N PRO A 82 11.26 1.11 16.74
CA PRO A 82 10.70 0.76 18.05
C PRO A 82 9.23 0.35 18.01
N TRP A 83 8.43 1.00 17.16
CA TRP A 83 7.02 0.66 16.95
C TRP A 83 6.88 -0.66 16.20
N LEU A 84 7.70 -0.90 15.18
CA LEU A 84 7.68 -2.17 14.45
C LEU A 84 8.02 -3.34 15.39
N ASN A 85 8.94 -3.15 16.33
CA ASN A 85 9.28 -4.16 17.34
C ASN A 85 8.11 -4.45 18.28
N LYS A 86 7.35 -3.43 18.70
CA LYS A 86 6.12 -3.62 19.50
C LYS A 86 5.08 -4.43 18.73
N LEU A 87 4.79 -4.02 17.49
CA LEU A 87 3.83 -4.68 16.60
C LEU A 87 4.21 -6.13 16.29
N ARG A 88 5.50 -6.43 16.12
CA ARG A 88 5.99 -7.81 15.93
C ARG A 88 5.87 -8.69 17.17
N THR A 89 6.08 -8.09 18.35
CA THR A 89 6.02 -8.83 19.62
C THR A 89 4.58 -9.25 19.92
N ASN A 90 3.64 -8.32 19.77
CA ASN A 90 2.22 -8.58 19.87
C ASN A 90 1.49 -7.53 19.02
N PHE A 91 0.93 -7.97 17.89
CA PHE A 91 0.30 -7.06 16.94
C PHE A 91 -0.86 -6.29 17.55
N ASP A 92 -1.79 -6.97 18.23
CA ASP A 92 -2.99 -6.32 18.75
C ASP A 92 -2.64 -5.31 19.86
N ALA A 93 -1.77 -5.69 20.80
CA ALA A 93 -1.35 -4.78 21.87
C ALA A 93 -0.48 -3.62 21.35
N GLY A 94 0.41 -3.89 20.39
CA GLY A 94 1.22 -2.85 19.76
C GLY A 94 0.39 -1.88 18.92
N PHE A 95 -0.65 -2.38 18.25
CA PHE A 95 -1.58 -1.57 17.47
C PHE A 95 -2.47 -0.71 18.37
N GLU A 96 -2.94 -1.24 19.50
CA GLU A 96 -3.68 -0.46 20.51
C GLU A 96 -2.84 0.69 21.07
N GLU A 97 -1.56 0.45 21.39
CA GLU A 97 -0.64 1.50 21.83
C GLU A 97 -0.34 2.52 20.71
N LEU A 98 -0.24 2.05 19.46
CA LEU A 98 -0.03 2.91 18.29
C LEU A 98 -1.21 3.87 18.08
N LEU A 99 -2.45 3.40 18.29
CA LEU A 99 -3.66 4.20 18.13
C LEU A 99 -3.75 5.39 19.11
N GLU A 100 -3.02 5.36 20.24
CA GLU A 100 -2.91 6.53 21.13
C GLU A 100 -2.32 7.76 20.41
N TYR A 101 -1.62 7.55 19.29
CA TYR A 101 -1.00 8.58 18.46
C TYR A 101 -1.74 8.85 17.16
N ASP A 102 -2.92 8.25 16.93
CA ASP A 102 -3.64 8.36 15.67
C ASP A 102 -4.04 9.82 15.33
N GLU A 103 -4.29 10.65 16.34
CA GLU A 103 -4.59 12.09 16.18
C GLU A 103 -3.40 12.93 15.68
N TYR A 104 -2.19 12.36 15.67
CA TYR A 104 -1.02 13.00 15.06
C TYR A 104 -0.86 12.58 13.61
N SER A 105 -0.51 13.54 12.75
CA SER A 105 0.20 13.16 11.53
C SER A 105 1.61 12.67 11.87
N PHE A 106 2.21 11.86 11.00
CA PHE A 106 3.59 11.45 11.19
C PHE A 106 4.53 12.66 11.29
N ARG A 107 4.30 13.69 10.48
CA ARG A 107 5.01 14.99 10.52
C ARG A 107 4.83 15.68 11.87
N ALA A 108 3.61 15.73 12.41
CA ALA A 108 3.34 16.33 13.72
C ALA A 108 4.07 15.58 14.85
N TYR A 109 4.07 14.24 14.80
CA TYR A 109 4.86 13.42 15.73
C TYR A 109 6.36 13.74 15.62
N LEU A 110 6.91 13.78 14.40
CA LEU A 110 8.33 14.12 14.19
C LEU A 110 8.68 15.52 14.72
N ARG A 111 7.79 16.51 14.52
CA ARG A 111 8.00 17.89 15.00
C ARG A 111 7.89 18.02 16.52
N VAL A 112 6.83 17.49 17.10
CA VAL A 112 6.46 17.76 18.50
C VAL A 112 7.08 16.75 19.46
N VAL A 113 7.08 15.47 19.10
CA VAL A 113 7.56 14.38 19.95
C VAL A 113 9.03 14.10 19.69
N ALA A 114 9.43 13.86 18.43
CA ALA A 114 10.82 13.58 18.08
C ALA A 114 11.70 14.85 18.01
N ARG A 115 11.08 16.04 17.97
CA ARG A 115 11.74 17.36 17.92
C ARG A 115 12.68 17.56 16.73
N TRP A 116 12.35 16.96 15.58
CA TRP A 116 13.11 17.16 14.35
C TRP A 116 12.80 18.52 13.72
N PRO A 117 13.80 19.28 13.22
CA PRO A 117 13.58 20.47 12.40
C PRO A 117 12.80 20.16 11.12
N HIS A 118 12.15 21.16 10.51
CA HIS A 118 11.34 20.96 9.30
C HIS A 118 12.17 20.41 8.15
N GLU A 119 13.34 20.99 7.90
CA GLU A 119 14.27 20.59 6.84
C GLU A 119 14.72 19.12 6.95
N VAL A 120 14.80 18.57 8.17
CA VAL A 120 15.12 17.16 8.39
C VAL A 120 13.93 16.28 8.01
N ILE A 121 12.72 16.71 8.32
CA ILE A 121 11.51 15.97 7.95
C ILE A 121 11.34 15.96 6.42
N GLU A 122 11.46 17.13 5.77
CA GLU A 122 11.42 17.24 4.31
C GLU A 122 12.46 16.34 3.63
N PHE A 123 13.69 16.31 4.17
CA PHE A 123 14.77 15.47 3.67
C PHE A 123 14.44 13.96 3.77
N VAL A 124 13.95 13.53 4.93
CA VAL A 124 13.61 12.12 5.15
C VAL A 124 12.40 11.71 4.31
N GLU A 125 11.36 12.54 4.24
CA GLU A 125 10.19 12.30 3.41
C GLU A 125 10.57 12.19 1.91
N LEU A 126 11.42 13.09 1.41
CA LEU A 126 11.87 13.08 0.01
C LEU A 126 12.56 11.76 -0.38
N LEU A 127 13.42 11.23 0.49
CA LEU A 127 14.24 10.06 0.15
C LEU A 127 13.57 8.74 0.50
N CYS A 128 12.67 8.71 1.49
CA CYS A 128 12.05 7.49 2.00
C CYS A 128 10.56 7.35 1.67
N SER A 129 9.93 8.38 1.10
CA SER A 129 8.47 8.45 0.94
C SER A 129 8.08 9.39 -0.21
N GLN A 130 6.82 9.85 -0.23
CA GLN A 130 6.20 10.66 -1.28
C GLN A 130 5.81 12.03 -0.72
N THR A 131 5.71 13.06 -1.58
CA THR A 131 5.54 14.45 -1.10
C THR A 131 4.23 14.61 -0.32
N ASN A 132 4.33 15.10 0.91
CA ASN A 132 3.25 15.26 1.89
C ASN A 132 2.63 13.96 2.40
N GLN A 133 3.25 12.80 2.17
CA GLN A 133 2.75 11.54 2.73
C GLN A 133 2.89 11.53 4.27
N TYR A 134 3.87 12.22 4.84
CA TYR A 134 4.03 12.32 6.30
C TYR A 134 2.95 13.19 6.97
N ASP A 135 2.09 13.86 6.21
CA ASP A 135 0.92 14.54 6.75
C ASP A 135 -0.29 13.61 6.98
N LEU A 136 -0.18 12.35 6.55
CA LEU A 136 -1.10 11.27 6.91
C LEU A 136 -0.90 10.83 8.38
N SER A 137 -1.83 10.01 8.90
CA SER A 137 -1.80 9.52 10.28
C SER A 137 -0.45 8.87 10.61
N PHE A 138 0.04 9.14 11.82
CA PHE A 138 1.21 8.46 12.38
C PHE A 138 1.04 6.93 12.36
N THR A 139 -0.17 6.46 12.71
CA THR A 139 -0.55 5.05 12.67
C THR A 139 -0.29 4.45 11.29
N GLU A 140 -0.73 5.12 10.24
CA GLU A 140 -0.63 4.64 8.86
C GLU A 140 0.81 4.55 8.39
N ILE A 141 1.63 5.57 8.65
CA ILE A 141 3.04 5.56 8.25
C ILE A 141 3.81 4.46 8.98
N VAL A 142 3.51 4.20 10.26
CA VAL A 142 4.10 3.07 11.00
C VAL A 142 3.64 1.72 10.42
N MET A 143 2.35 1.55 10.14
CA MET A 143 1.79 0.33 9.55
C MET A 143 2.34 0.04 8.15
N GLN A 144 2.44 1.07 7.31
CA GLN A 144 3.08 0.96 6.00
C GLN A 144 4.53 0.47 6.16
N ASN A 145 5.32 1.07 7.07
CA ASN A 145 6.69 0.62 7.30
C ASN A 145 6.75 -0.84 7.81
N LEU A 146 5.76 -1.29 8.60
CA LEU A 146 5.66 -2.70 9.02
C LEU A 146 5.44 -3.64 7.82
N ASP A 147 4.58 -3.28 6.87
CA ASP A 147 4.32 -4.09 5.68
C ASP A 147 5.54 -4.22 4.77
N PHE A 148 6.41 -3.21 4.75
CA PHE A 148 7.68 -3.23 4.02
C PHE A 148 8.83 -3.91 4.78
N ASP A 149 8.67 -4.22 6.07
CA ASP A 149 9.73 -4.79 6.91
C ASP A 149 9.79 -6.33 6.77
N THR A 150 10.08 -6.78 5.54
CA THR A 150 10.39 -8.17 5.19
C THR A 150 11.48 -8.24 4.11
N GLN A 151 12.26 -9.33 4.13
CA GLN A 151 13.33 -9.57 3.16
C GLN A 151 12.82 -10.20 1.86
N GLU A 152 11.78 -11.01 1.95
CA GLU A 152 11.32 -11.79 0.82
C GLU A 152 10.01 -11.26 0.26
N TRP A 153 9.96 -11.16 -1.06
CA TRP A 153 8.82 -10.64 -1.79
C TRP A 153 8.47 -11.56 -2.95
N ALA A 154 7.19 -11.63 -3.26
CA ALA A 154 6.67 -12.33 -4.42
C ALA A 154 5.96 -11.36 -5.35
N THR A 155 5.86 -11.73 -6.62
CA THR A 155 4.86 -11.23 -7.55
C THR A 155 4.26 -12.40 -8.30
N VAL A 156 3.26 -12.12 -9.13
CA VAL A 156 2.61 -13.14 -9.95
C VAL A 156 3.18 -13.06 -11.36
N LYS A 157 3.70 -14.19 -11.84
CA LYS A 157 4.14 -14.35 -13.22
C LYS A 157 2.96 -14.08 -14.17
N ASP A 158 3.21 -13.37 -15.25
CA ASP A 158 2.20 -12.85 -16.20
C ASP A 158 1.19 -11.86 -15.60
N GLY A 159 1.47 -11.32 -14.41
CA GLY A 159 0.73 -10.20 -13.83
C GLY A 159 -0.30 -10.57 -12.76
N MET A 160 -0.57 -9.59 -11.88
CA MET A 160 -1.47 -9.76 -10.72
C MET A 160 -2.91 -10.12 -11.12
N SER A 161 -3.34 -9.78 -12.33
CA SER A 161 -4.68 -10.07 -12.84
C SER A 161 -5.02 -11.56 -12.85
N ARG A 162 -4.02 -12.46 -12.90
CA ARG A 162 -4.24 -13.90 -12.77
C ARG A 162 -5.00 -14.29 -11.49
N ILE A 163 -4.81 -13.54 -10.40
CA ILE A 163 -5.53 -13.79 -9.13
C ILE A 163 -7.03 -13.58 -9.35
N THR A 164 -7.41 -12.41 -9.90
CA THR A 164 -8.83 -12.07 -10.14
C THR A 164 -9.45 -12.90 -11.25
N GLU A 165 -8.70 -13.24 -12.29
CA GLU A 165 -9.18 -14.10 -13.37
C GLU A 165 -9.46 -15.53 -12.90
N CYS A 166 -8.58 -16.10 -12.06
CA CYS A 166 -8.80 -17.43 -11.49
C CYS A 166 -10.00 -17.43 -10.54
N ALA A 167 -10.14 -16.39 -9.70
CA ALA A 167 -11.30 -16.22 -8.83
C ALA A 167 -12.60 -16.10 -9.62
N ALA A 168 -12.63 -15.29 -10.68
CA ALA A 168 -13.79 -15.13 -11.55
C ALA A 168 -14.16 -16.45 -12.26
N ALA A 169 -13.17 -17.20 -12.73
CA ALA A 169 -13.40 -18.49 -13.36
C ALA A 169 -13.96 -19.53 -12.38
N LEU A 170 -13.49 -19.54 -11.13
CA LEU A 170 -14.03 -20.40 -10.07
C LEU A 170 -15.48 -20.06 -9.70
N ILE A 171 -15.81 -18.76 -9.64
CA ILE A 171 -17.18 -18.29 -9.37
C ILE A 171 -18.14 -18.64 -10.53
N GLY A 172 -17.63 -18.65 -11.76
CA GLY A 172 -18.39 -18.89 -12.98
C GLY A 172 -19.07 -17.63 -13.52
N SER A 173 -19.06 -17.48 -14.84
CA SER A 173 -19.58 -16.29 -15.54
C SER A 173 -21.06 -16.02 -15.28
N ASP A 174 -21.87 -17.06 -15.03
CA ASP A 174 -23.30 -16.94 -14.78
C ASP A 174 -23.62 -16.17 -13.48
N ASN A 175 -22.64 -16.12 -12.56
CA ASN A 175 -22.72 -15.40 -11.29
C ASN A 175 -22.06 -14.01 -11.34
N ILE A 176 -21.52 -13.59 -12.48
CA ILE A 176 -20.80 -12.32 -12.64
C ILE A 176 -21.48 -11.47 -13.71
N ARG A 177 -22.05 -10.34 -13.30
CA ARG A 177 -22.68 -9.38 -14.21
C ARG A 177 -21.77 -8.16 -14.40
N LEU A 178 -21.09 -8.09 -15.53
CA LEU A 178 -20.32 -6.91 -15.94
C LEU A 178 -21.24 -5.80 -16.44
N ASN A 179 -20.72 -4.58 -16.55
CA ASN A 179 -21.45 -3.39 -17.02
C ASN A 179 -22.77 -3.10 -16.25
N SER A 180 -22.87 -3.59 -15.01
CA SER A 180 -24.08 -3.54 -14.18
C SER A 180 -23.89 -2.59 -13.00
N ARG A 181 -23.63 -1.32 -13.29
CA ARG A 181 -23.41 -0.29 -12.25
C ARG A 181 -24.67 -0.12 -11.41
N VAL A 182 -24.53 -0.27 -10.09
CA VAL A 182 -25.60 0.02 -9.12
C VAL A 182 -25.79 1.52 -9.02
N GLY A 183 -26.98 2.01 -9.36
CA GLY A 183 -27.36 3.42 -9.26
C GLY A 183 -28.44 3.69 -8.20
N ARG A 184 -29.14 2.64 -7.75
CA ARG A 184 -30.13 2.71 -6.68
C ARG A 184 -29.94 1.59 -5.64
N ILE A 185 -30.13 1.93 -4.37
CA ILE A 185 -30.27 1.02 -3.24
C ILE A 185 -31.53 1.41 -2.46
N SER A 186 -32.44 0.46 -2.23
CA SER A 186 -33.62 0.63 -1.39
C SER A 186 -33.84 -0.57 -0.47
N TYR A 187 -34.62 -0.38 0.59
CA TYR A 187 -35.11 -1.48 1.42
C TYR A 187 -36.54 -1.81 1.01
N ALA A 188 -36.82 -3.07 0.72
CA ALA A 188 -38.17 -3.56 0.47
C ALA A 188 -38.97 -3.59 1.80
N PRO A 189 -40.33 -3.52 1.75
CA PRO A 189 -41.16 -3.53 2.96
C PRO A 189 -41.01 -4.77 3.84
N ASP A 190 -40.53 -5.88 3.27
CA ASP A 190 -40.31 -7.16 3.94
C ASP A 190 -38.88 -7.32 4.49
N GLY A 191 -38.04 -6.29 4.38
CA GLY A 191 -36.68 -6.25 4.93
C GLY A 191 -35.58 -6.69 3.96
N HIS A 192 -35.91 -7.13 2.74
CA HIS A 192 -34.90 -7.39 1.71
C HIS A 192 -34.28 -6.09 1.17
N VAL A 193 -33.12 -6.21 0.52
CA VAL A 193 -32.43 -5.09 -0.14
C VAL A 193 -32.69 -5.15 -1.64
N GLU A 194 -33.11 -4.04 -2.22
CA GLU A 194 -33.30 -3.89 -3.67
C GLU A 194 -32.16 -3.08 -4.28
N LEU A 195 -31.58 -3.60 -5.35
CA LEU A 195 -30.57 -2.91 -6.16
C LEU A 195 -31.13 -2.56 -7.53
N GLY A 196 -30.99 -1.30 -7.93
CA GLY A 196 -31.26 -0.84 -9.29
C GLY A 196 -29.95 -0.71 -10.08
N THR A 197 -29.84 -1.43 -11.20
CA THR A 197 -28.68 -1.37 -12.09
C THR A 197 -29.06 -0.76 -13.45
N GLY A 198 -28.25 0.18 -13.95
CA GLY A 198 -28.51 0.86 -15.22
C GLY A 198 -27.97 2.30 -15.26
N ASN A 199 -27.88 2.88 -16.47
CA ASN A 199 -27.28 4.19 -16.70
C ASN A 199 -28.25 5.37 -16.55
N GLN A 200 -29.57 5.11 -16.53
CA GLN A 200 -30.64 6.11 -16.37
C GLN A 200 -31.74 5.54 -15.47
N SER A 201 -32.39 6.38 -14.64
CA SER A 201 -33.41 5.98 -13.66
C SER A 201 -34.54 5.15 -14.28
N ASP A 202 -34.93 5.49 -15.50
CA ASP A 202 -36.12 4.93 -16.17
C ASP A 202 -35.86 3.59 -16.86
N GLN A 203 -34.61 3.11 -16.87
CA GLN A 203 -34.20 1.83 -17.45
C GLN A 203 -33.49 0.93 -16.42
N MET A 204 -33.63 1.21 -15.12
CA MET A 204 -32.96 0.41 -14.10
C MET A 204 -33.61 -0.96 -13.94
N ALA A 205 -32.85 -2.01 -14.21
CA ALA A 205 -33.22 -3.36 -13.81
C ALA A 205 -33.15 -3.45 -12.28
N THR A 206 -34.24 -3.91 -11.66
CA THR A 206 -34.31 -4.07 -10.20
C THR A 206 -34.12 -5.53 -9.83
N SER A 207 -33.34 -5.80 -8.79
CA SER A 207 -33.15 -7.13 -8.23
C SER A 207 -33.18 -7.07 -6.71
N THR A 208 -33.78 -8.08 -6.07
CA THR A 208 -33.99 -8.15 -4.62
C THR A 208 -33.11 -9.23 -4.00
N PHE A 209 -32.55 -8.95 -2.82
CA PHE A 209 -31.56 -9.79 -2.15
C PHE A 209 -31.81 -9.84 -0.63
N ASP A 210 -31.54 -11.00 -0.01
CA ASP A 210 -31.56 -11.16 1.45
C ASP A 210 -30.49 -10.32 2.15
N ALA A 211 -29.30 -10.24 1.55
CA ALA A 211 -28.17 -9.47 2.03
C ALA A 211 -27.34 -8.97 0.85
N VAL A 212 -26.73 -7.79 1.01
CA VAL A 212 -25.84 -7.19 0.00
C VAL A 212 -24.49 -6.88 0.63
N VAL A 213 -23.40 -7.24 -0.06
CA VAL A 213 -22.04 -6.83 0.31
C VAL A 213 -21.59 -5.71 -0.62
N MET A 214 -21.36 -4.54 -0.04
CA MET A 214 -20.74 -3.40 -0.71
C MET A 214 -19.22 -3.55 -0.66
N ALA A 215 -18.66 -4.26 -1.63
CA ALA A 215 -17.22 -4.44 -1.81
C ALA A 215 -16.60 -3.34 -2.69
N VAL A 216 -16.89 -2.07 -2.36
CA VAL A 216 -16.51 -0.88 -3.17
C VAL A 216 -15.94 0.22 -2.27
N PRO A 217 -15.05 1.11 -2.78
CA PRO A 217 -14.52 2.21 -1.98
C PRO A 217 -15.61 3.24 -1.63
N PRO A 218 -15.41 4.07 -0.58
CA PRO A 218 -16.39 5.07 -0.14
C PRO A 218 -16.86 6.05 -1.23
N SER A 219 -15.96 6.42 -2.15
CA SER A 219 -16.25 7.30 -3.28
C SER A 219 -17.19 6.65 -4.32
N ALA A 220 -17.10 5.33 -4.51
CA ALA A 220 -18.04 4.60 -5.35
C ALA A 220 -19.44 4.56 -4.72
N LEU A 221 -19.54 4.44 -3.38
CA LEU A 221 -20.81 4.59 -2.65
C LEU A 221 -21.40 5.99 -2.80
N HIS A 222 -20.57 7.03 -2.80
CA HIS A 222 -21.02 8.40 -3.03
C HIS A 222 -21.63 8.59 -4.42
N SER A 223 -21.19 7.78 -5.40
CA SER A 223 -21.64 7.86 -6.79
C SER A 223 -22.98 7.14 -7.04
N ILE A 224 -23.55 6.47 -6.03
CA ILE A 224 -24.90 5.87 -6.06
C ILE A 224 -25.89 6.98 -5.67
N THR A 225 -26.62 7.49 -6.66
CA THR A 225 -27.41 8.72 -6.49
C THR A 225 -28.66 8.53 -5.64
N ASP A 226 -29.24 7.32 -5.66
CA ASP A 226 -30.45 7.01 -4.90
C ASP A 226 -30.14 5.89 -3.90
N ARG A 227 -29.81 6.24 -2.66
CA ARG A 227 -29.53 5.28 -1.59
C ARG A 227 -30.05 5.78 -0.25
N PRO A 228 -30.37 4.90 0.70
CA PRO A 228 -30.68 5.32 2.06
C PRO A 228 -29.53 6.12 2.65
N ARG A 229 -29.87 7.10 3.49
CA ARG A 229 -28.90 7.71 4.41
C ARG A 229 -28.81 6.83 5.64
N TRP A 230 -27.58 6.50 5.99
CA TRP A 230 -27.27 5.67 7.15
C TRP A 230 -27.01 6.53 8.39
N SER A 231 -26.55 5.89 9.47
CA SER A 231 -26.23 6.59 10.70
C SER A 231 -25.26 7.77 10.45
N PHE A 232 -25.36 8.83 11.27
CA PHE A 232 -24.58 10.05 11.07
C PHE A 232 -23.07 9.76 10.93
N MET A 233 -22.53 8.92 11.82
CA MET A 233 -21.10 8.59 11.79
C MET A 233 -20.72 7.71 10.59
N LYS A 234 -21.62 6.86 10.09
CA LYS A 234 -21.41 6.10 8.85
C LYS A 234 -21.31 7.03 7.64
N GLU A 235 -22.19 8.01 7.56
CA GLU A 235 -22.12 9.04 6.50
C GLU A 235 -20.84 9.89 6.63
N GLN A 236 -20.41 10.20 7.86
CA GLN A 236 -19.12 10.89 8.07
C GLN A 236 -17.93 10.03 7.64
N SER A 237 -17.92 8.73 7.92
CA SER A 237 -16.85 7.85 7.45
C SER A 237 -16.83 7.73 5.93
N ILE A 238 -17.99 7.56 5.29
CA ILE A 238 -18.08 7.45 3.83
C ILE A 238 -17.56 8.73 3.15
N ARG A 239 -17.91 9.89 3.70
CA ARG A 239 -17.49 11.20 3.17
C ARG A 239 -16.03 11.53 3.50
N GLY A 240 -15.58 11.16 4.70
CA GLY A 240 -14.36 11.67 5.31
C GLY A 240 -13.14 10.79 5.08
N THR A 241 -13.29 9.48 4.92
CA THR A 241 -12.17 8.55 4.77
C THR A 241 -11.25 8.95 3.62
N HIS A 242 -9.97 9.12 3.92
CA HIS A 242 -8.97 9.51 2.94
C HIS A 242 -8.48 8.30 2.13
N PHE A 243 -8.37 8.52 0.83
CA PHE A 243 -7.67 7.65 -0.11
C PHE A 243 -6.59 8.49 -0.79
N GLU A 244 -5.35 8.01 -0.77
CA GLU A 244 -4.27 8.73 -1.44
C GLU A 244 -4.34 8.53 -2.96
N PRO A 245 -4.05 9.56 -3.76
CA PRO A 245 -3.98 9.43 -5.22
C PRO A 245 -2.70 8.72 -5.64
N LEU A 246 -2.81 7.89 -6.68
CA LEU A 246 -1.71 7.10 -7.21
C LEU A 246 -1.57 7.31 -8.72
N TYR A 247 -0.34 7.44 -9.21
CA TYR A 247 -0.03 7.53 -10.63
C TYR A 247 1.09 6.56 -11.02
N LYS A 248 0.81 5.69 -12.01
CA LYS A 248 1.79 4.80 -12.62
C LYS A 248 1.87 5.04 -14.10
N ILE A 249 3.08 5.03 -14.65
CA ILE A 249 3.31 4.98 -16.09
C ILE A 249 4.37 3.92 -16.41
N GLY A 250 4.01 2.96 -17.26
CA GLY A 250 4.93 2.02 -17.86
C GLY A 250 5.45 2.58 -19.17
N LEU A 251 6.76 2.70 -19.31
CA LEU A 251 7.44 3.11 -20.53
C LEU A 251 8.10 1.90 -21.18
N HIS A 252 7.70 1.55 -22.39
CA HIS A 252 8.24 0.45 -23.16
C HIS A 252 9.44 0.91 -23.99
N PHE A 253 10.56 0.20 -23.84
CA PHE A 253 11.83 0.51 -24.48
C PHE A 253 12.34 -0.67 -25.31
N ARG A 254 13.05 -0.37 -26.41
CA ARG A 254 13.66 -1.36 -27.32
C ARG A 254 14.63 -2.32 -26.62
N THR A 255 15.34 -1.82 -25.62
CA THR A 255 16.28 -2.61 -24.82
C THR A 255 16.10 -2.31 -23.34
N ARG A 256 16.56 -3.25 -22.51
CA ARG A 256 16.63 -3.10 -21.05
C ARG A 256 17.91 -2.38 -20.66
N PHE A 257 18.13 -1.18 -21.19
CA PHE A 257 19.39 -0.43 -21.02
C PHE A 257 19.74 -0.19 -19.54
N TRP A 258 18.75 -0.16 -18.64
CA TRP A 258 18.96 -0.06 -17.20
C TRP A 258 19.68 -1.28 -16.59
N GLU A 259 19.65 -2.44 -17.25
CA GLU A 259 20.40 -3.65 -16.84
C GLU A 259 21.82 -3.68 -17.43
N ARG A 260 22.14 -2.77 -18.36
CA ARG A 260 23.41 -2.70 -19.09
C ARG A 260 24.20 -1.42 -18.84
N SER A 261 23.69 -0.55 -17.97
CA SER A 261 24.35 0.68 -17.54
C SER A 261 25.64 0.39 -16.75
N THR A 262 26.44 1.41 -16.50
CA THR A 262 27.63 1.29 -15.63
C THR A 262 27.31 0.80 -14.22
N THR A 263 26.07 1.02 -13.77
CA THR A 263 25.52 0.52 -12.50
C THR A 263 24.21 -0.24 -12.78
N PRO A 264 24.29 -1.54 -13.15
CA PRO A 264 23.14 -2.32 -13.58
C PRO A 264 22.03 -2.44 -12.53
N ALA A 265 20.80 -2.07 -12.88
CA ALA A 265 19.62 -2.21 -12.05
C ALA A 265 18.83 -3.49 -12.40
N LEU A 266 19.05 -4.57 -11.62
CA LEU A 266 18.40 -5.86 -11.80
C LEU A 266 17.24 -6.02 -10.81
N GLY A 267 16.15 -5.31 -11.08
CA GLY A 267 15.01 -5.20 -10.16
C GLY A 267 15.20 -4.10 -9.10
N GLY A 268 14.27 -4.06 -8.15
CA GLY A 268 14.22 -3.06 -7.09
C GLY A 268 13.75 -1.68 -7.55
N GLN A 269 14.11 -0.64 -6.79
CA GLN A 269 13.64 0.72 -7.03
C GLN A 269 14.68 1.81 -6.70
N SER A 270 14.82 2.77 -7.61
CA SER A 270 15.59 4.01 -7.37
C SER A 270 14.68 5.14 -6.91
N THR A 271 15.18 6.00 -6.02
CA THR A 271 14.46 7.17 -5.49
C THR A 271 15.02 8.46 -6.05
N THR A 272 14.17 9.47 -6.30
CA THR A 272 14.60 10.73 -6.89
C THR A 272 13.73 11.92 -6.50
N ASP A 273 14.33 13.11 -6.55
CA ASP A 273 13.65 14.41 -6.50
C ASP A 273 13.08 14.86 -7.86
N LEU A 274 13.19 14.04 -8.92
CA LEU A 274 12.49 14.23 -10.19
C LEU A 274 10.98 13.97 -10.03
N ARG A 275 10.17 14.47 -10.99
CA ARG A 275 8.72 14.59 -10.81
C ARG A 275 7.98 13.25 -10.61
N PHE A 276 8.50 12.16 -11.15
CA PHE A 276 7.89 10.83 -10.98
C PHE A 276 8.31 10.10 -9.70
N ARG A 277 9.25 10.65 -8.92
CA ARG A 277 9.74 10.17 -7.62
C ARG A 277 10.44 8.82 -7.61
N TRP A 278 9.81 7.74 -8.08
CA TRP A 278 10.41 6.41 -8.10
C TRP A 278 10.53 5.86 -9.51
N ILE A 279 11.67 5.20 -9.75
CA ILE A 279 11.90 4.32 -10.89
C ILE A 279 11.86 2.89 -10.35
N VAL A 280 10.91 2.09 -10.80
CA VAL A 280 10.72 0.70 -10.39
C VAL A 280 11.17 -0.20 -11.54
N TYR A 281 12.20 -1.00 -11.27
CA TYR A 281 12.78 -1.91 -12.24
C TYR A 281 12.03 -3.25 -12.20
N PRO A 282 11.58 -3.77 -13.35
CA PRO A 282 10.87 -5.05 -13.40
C PRO A 282 11.72 -6.20 -12.83
N SER A 283 11.10 -7.08 -12.04
CA SER A 283 11.74 -8.33 -11.56
C SER A 283 11.57 -9.50 -12.52
N ASN A 284 10.83 -9.31 -13.62
CA ASN A 284 10.67 -10.27 -14.70
C ASN A 284 11.68 -10.03 -15.83
N ASP A 285 11.98 -11.10 -16.55
CA ASP A 285 12.83 -11.11 -17.75
C ASP A 285 14.22 -10.50 -17.51
N LEU A 286 14.75 -10.67 -16.30
CA LEU A 286 16.09 -10.21 -15.91
C LEU A 286 17.16 -10.86 -16.80
N GLY A 287 18.07 -10.04 -17.32
CA GLY A 287 19.10 -10.50 -18.25
C GLY A 287 18.59 -10.81 -19.64
N GLY A 288 17.32 -10.49 -19.95
CA GLY A 288 16.76 -10.67 -21.29
C GLY A 288 17.30 -9.64 -22.29
N ASP A 289 17.54 -10.07 -23.53
CA ASP A 289 18.08 -9.20 -24.58
C ASP A 289 17.02 -8.37 -25.33
N GLY A 290 15.74 -8.60 -25.02
CA GLY A 290 14.60 -7.97 -25.69
C GLY A 290 14.21 -6.60 -25.14
N SER A 291 13.08 -6.12 -25.61
CA SER A 291 12.43 -4.92 -25.09
C SER A 291 11.96 -5.11 -23.64
N GLY A 292 11.78 -4.03 -22.90
CA GLY A 292 11.26 -4.09 -21.52
C GLY A 292 10.43 -2.87 -21.16
N VAL A 293 9.64 -3.00 -20.10
CA VAL A 293 8.84 -1.90 -19.54
C VAL A 293 9.45 -1.43 -18.24
N LEU A 294 9.81 -0.15 -18.18
CA LEU A 294 10.23 0.52 -16.95
C LEU A 294 9.04 1.24 -16.33
N LEU A 295 8.81 1.03 -15.03
CA LEU A 295 7.70 1.65 -14.32
C LEU A 295 8.18 2.91 -13.60
N LEU A 296 7.48 4.03 -13.81
CA LEU A 296 7.61 5.22 -12.97
C LEU A 296 6.38 5.34 -12.07
N TYR A 297 6.58 5.68 -10.80
CA TYR A 297 5.52 5.59 -9.78
C TYR A 297 5.58 6.71 -8.76
N SER A 298 4.49 7.48 -8.67
CA SER A 298 4.32 8.58 -7.71
C SER A 298 2.99 8.49 -6.97
N TRP A 299 2.95 8.96 -5.72
CA TRP A 299 1.75 9.02 -4.87
C TRP A 299 1.44 10.46 -4.45
N MET A 300 0.33 10.63 -3.73
CA MET A 300 -0.01 11.86 -3.04
C MET A 300 0.08 13.09 -3.95
N THR A 301 0.68 14.16 -3.46
CA THR A 301 0.82 15.43 -4.19
C THR A 301 1.52 15.25 -5.53
N ASP A 302 2.42 14.28 -5.65
CA ASP A 302 3.13 14.02 -6.90
C ASP A 302 2.23 13.32 -7.92
N ALA A 303 1.37 12.37 -7.49
CA ALA A 303 0.36 11.77 -8.35
C ALA A 303 -0.66 12.79 -8.87
N MET A 304 -1.13 13.70 -8.01
CA MET A 304 -2.14 14.70 -8.39
C MET A 304 -1.66 15.65 -9.48
N LYS A 305 -0.36 15.98 -9.52
CA LYS A 305 0.22 16.89 -10.52
C LYS A 305 0.05 16.38 -11.96
N TRP A 306 -0.13 15.08 -12.15
CA TRP A 306 -0.34 14.49 -13.49
C TRP A 306 -1.78 14.61 -13.99
N ALA A 307 -2.76 14.75 -13.09
CA ALA A 307 -4.19 14.67 -13.43
C ALA A 307 -4.63 15.74 -14.45
N GLY A 308 -4.08 16.95 -14.36
CA GLY A 308 -4.40 18.05 -15.28
C GLY A 308 -3.70 18.00 -16.64
N LEU A 309 -2.80 17.04 -16.87
CA LEU A 309 -1.99 16.95 -18.09
C LEU A 309 -2.57 15.93 -19.07
N PRO A 310 -2.59 16.21 -20.39
CA PRO A 310 -2.88 15.21 -21.40
C PRO A 310 -1.82 14.09 -21.42
N PRO A 311 -2.17 12.84 -21.79
CA PRO A 311 -1.23 11.70 -21.78
C PRO A 311 0.09 11.97 -22.52
N ALA A 312 0.04 12.61 -23.70
CA ALA A 312 1.24 12.93 -24.47
C ALA A 312 2.23 13.85 -23.72
N GLU A 313 1.73 14.82 -22.95
CA GLU A 313 2.58 15.71 -22.15
C GLU A 313 3.17 14.97 -20.93
N ARG A 314 2.40 14.05 -20.31
CA ARG A 314 2.92 13.19 -19.23
C ARG A 314 4.09 12.33 -19.71
N ILE A 315 3.95 11.70 -20.87
CA ILE A 315 5.00 10.89 -21.51
C ILE A 315 6.25 11.74 -21.78
N LYS A 316 6.08 12.90 -22.45
CA LYS A 316 7.19 13.82 -22.75
C LYS A 316 7.95 14.24 -21.50
N ILE A 317 7.22 14.59 -20.43
CA ILE A 317 7.80 14.96 -19.14
C ILE A 317 8.58 13.80 -18.53
N CYS A 318 8.01 12.59 -18.53
CA CYS A 318 8.65 11.40 -17.98
C CYS A 318 9.94 11.05 -18.73
N LEU A 319 9.92 11.07 -20.06
CA LEU A 319 11.10 10.82 -20.89
C LEU A 319 12.20 11.87 -20.66
N HIS A 320 11.83 13.14 -20.51
CA HIS A 320 12.78 14.21 -20.20
C HIS A 320 13.46 14.00 -18.84
N ASP A 321 12.70 13.70 -17.78
CA ASP A 321 13.27 13.48 -16.45
C ASP A 321 14.08 12.18 -16.40
N LEU A 322 13.63 11.14 -17.08
CA LEU A 322 14.37 9.89 -17.19
C LEU A 322 15.70 10.09 -17.95
N SER A 323 15.71 10.93 -18.99
CA SER A 323 16.95 11.33 -19.68
C SER A 323 17.92 12.07 -18.77
N LYS A 324 17.44 12.89 -17.82
CA LYS A 324 18.30 13.50 -16.80
C LYS A 324 18.91 12.47 -15.85
N PHE A 325 18.13 11.46 -15.47
CA PHE A 325 18.63 10.37 -14.62
C PHE A 325 19.71 9.56 -15.34
N TYR A 326 19.58 9.30 -16.64
CA TYR A 326 20.55 8.52 -17.43
C TYR A 326 21.60 9.37 -18.17
N ALA A 327 21.72 10.67 -17.88
CA ALA A 327 22.60 11.58 -18.61
C ALA A 327 24.11 11.26 -18.48
N ASP A 328 24.50 10.47 -17.48
CA ASP A 328 25.86 9.98 -17.24
C ASP A 328 26.15 8.62 -17.90
N GLU A 329 25.18 8.03 -18.60
CA GLU A 329 25.34 6.80 -19.40
C GLU A 329 25.49 7.17 -20.89
N PRO A 330 26.72 7.28 -21.42
CA PRO A 330 26.96 7.86 -22.75
C PRO A 330 26.33 7.08 -23.90
N ASP A 331 26.12 5.78 -23.73
CA ASP A 331 25.54 4.88 -24.74
C ASP A 331 24.00 4.80 -24.66
N VAL A 332 23.38 5.57 -23.76
CA VAL A 332 21.93 5.54 -23.52
C VAL A 332 21.27 6.85 -23.95
N ASN A 333 20.62 6.84 -25.11
CA ASN A 333 19.62 7.85 -25.45
C ASN A 333 18.21 7.33 -25.15
N VAL A 334 17.62 7.77 -24.04
CA VAL A 334 16.28 7.36 -23.58
C VAL A 334 15.20 7.59 -24.64
N HIS A 335 15.28 8.69 -25.41
CA HIS A 335 14.29 9.02 -26.43
C HIS A 335 14.37 8.07 -27.63
N ASP A 336 15.57 7.69 -28.06
CA ASP A 336 15.75 6.75 -29.19
C ASP A 336 15.31 5.32 -28.83
N GLN A 337 15.41 4.97 -27.54
CA GLN A 337 15.00 3.68 -27.01
C GLN A 337 13.47 3.55 -26.87
N TYR A 338 12.74 4.66 -26.76
CA TYR A 338 11.30 4.66 -26.46
C TYR A 338 10.47 4.06 -27.60
N ILE A 339 9.45 3.26 -27.24
CA ILE A 339 8.49 2.65 -28.17
C ILE A 339 7.09 3.22 -27.90
N GLU A 340 6.55 2.95 -26.72
CA GLU A 340 5.19 3.34 -26.33
C GLU A 340 5.06 3.43 -24.79
N ALA A 341 3.92 3.90 -24.31
CA ALA A 341 3.64 4.04 -22.90
C ALA A 341 2.18 3.74 -22.58
N HIS A 342 1.95 3.30 -21.35
CA HIS A 342 0.61 3.20 -20.77
C HIS A 342 0.64 3.75 -19.35
N ASP A 343 -0.32 4.60 -19.00
CA ASP A 343 -0.43 5.21 -17.69
C ASP A 343 -1.80 5.02 -17.05
N ILE A 344 -1.83 5.01 -15.72
CA ILE A 344 -3.04 4.90 -14.91
C ILE A 344 -2.97 5.94 -13.80
N LEU A 345 -4.01 6.79 -13.78
CA LEU A 345 -4.37 7.63 -12.64
C LEU A 345 -5.54 6.99 -11.92
N TRP A 346 -5.27 6.35 -10.79
CA TRP A 346 -6.31 5.58 -10.09
C TRP A 346 -7.50 6.45 -9.68
N MET A 347 -7.23 7.70 -9.30
CA MET A 347 -8.24 8.70 -8.94
C MET A 347 -9.24 9.00 -10.07
N ASN A 348 -8.87 8.77 -11.33
CA ASN A 348 -9.75 8.93 -12.49
C ASN A 348 -10.51 7.64 -12.82
N GLU A 349 -9.91 6.47 -12.59
CA GLU A 349 -10.45 5.16 -13.00
C GLU A 349 -11.39 4.56 -11.94
N LEU A 350 -11.01 4.57 -10.66
CA LEU A 350 -11.69 3.85 -9.58
C LEU A 350 -12.12 4.75 -8.41
N CYS A 351 -12.20 6.06 -8.66
CA CYS A 351 -12.64 7.05 -7.67
C CYS A 351 -11.71 7.17 -6.44
N GLY A 352 -10.41 6.95 -6.59
CA GLY A 352 -9.43 7.07 -5.50
C GLY A 352 -8.14 6.31 -5.85
N GLY A 353 -7.20 6.17 -4.92
CA GLY A 353 -6.11 5.18 -5.05
C GLY A 353 -6.35 4.05 -4.05
N ASP A 354 -5.62 4.09 -2.96
CA ASP A 354 -5.72 3.21 -1.81
C ASP A 354 -6.05 4.00 -0.54
N ALA A 355 -6.63 3.33 0.46
CA ALA A 355 -6.84 3.97 1.75
C ALA A 355 -5.52 4.26 2.44
N MET A 356 -5.40 5.49 2.91
CA MET A 356 -4.34 5.93 3.81
C MET A 356 -4.94 7.02 4.67
N PHE A 357 -5.21 6.74 5.92
CA PHE A 357 -6.00 7.61 6.78
C PHE A 357 -5.27 8.90 7.16
N LEU A 358 -6.03 9.98 7.18
CA LEU A 358 -5.61 11.23 7.82
C LEU A 358 -5.62 11.09 9.35
N PRO A 359 -4.96 12.00 10.09
CA PRO A 359 -4.95 11.96 11.54
C PRO A 359 -6.35 11.82 12.17
N GLY A 360 -6.46 10.89 13.12
CA GLY A 360 -7.66 10.54 13.88
C GLY A 360 -8.70 9.74 13.10
N GLN A 361 -8.49 9.45 11.81
CA GLN A 361 -9.50 8.71 11.04
C GLN A 361 -9.56 7.23 11.40
N PHE A 362 -8.47 6.63 11.88
CA PHE A 362 -8.51 5.22 12.30
C PHE A 362 -9.44 5.07 13.50
N SER A 363 -9.25 5.93 14.50
CA SER A 363 -10.06 5.97 15.73
C SER A 363 -11.51 6.37 15.46
N ARG A 364 -11.76 7.32 14.54
CA ARG A 364 -13.11 7.84 14.28
C ARG A 364 -13.92 6.99 13.30
N TYR A 365 -13.29 6.41 12.29
CA TYR A 365 -13.98 5.84 11.13
C TYR A 365 -13.83 4.33 10.99
N HIS A 366 -12.71 3.72 11.39
CA HIS A 366 -12.46 2.30 11.08
C HIS A 366 -13.60 1.38 11.54
N GLN A 367 -14.03 1.49 12.80
CA GLN A 367 -15.06 0.60 13.33
C GLN A 367 -16.45 0.93 12.78
N VAL A 368 -16.78 2.21 12.62
CA VAL A 368 -18.09 2.65 12.11
C VAL A 368 -18.26 2.29 10.63
N ALA A 369 -17.21 2.47 9.82
CA ALA A 369 -17.22 2.13 8.40
C ALA A 369 -17.47 0.63 8.17
N LYS A 370 -17.04 -0.23 9.10
CA LYS A 370 -17.25 -1.68 9.06
C LYS A 370 -18.65 -2.12 9.45
N GLN A 371 -19.35 -1.37 10.30
CA GLN A 371 -20.66 -1.80 10.79
C GLN A 371 -21.67 -1.97 9.64
N PRO A 372 -22.46 -3.05 9.63
CA PRO A 372 -23.55 -3.20 8.67
C PRO A 372 -24.66 -2.18 8.94
N GLU A 373 -25.44 -1.89 7.91
CA GLU A 373 -26.60 -1.00 7.96
C GLU A 373 -27.83 -1.76 7.46
N GLY A 374 -28.54 -2.42 8.40
CA GLY A 374 -29.54 -3.43 8.09
C GLY A 374 -28.88 -4.66 7.44
N ASN A 375 -29.45 -5.13 6.33
CA ASN A 375 -28.92 -6.25 5.54
C ASN A 375 -27.85 -5.81 4.50
N ILE A 376 -27.25 -4.63 4.68
CA ILE A 376 -26.16 -4.12 3.84
C ILE A 376 -24.86 -4.20 4.64
N TYR A 377 -23.93 -4.97 4.13
CA TYR A 377 -22.61 -5.23 4.70
C TYR A 377 -21.53 -4.57 3.84
N PHE A 378 -20.34 -4.36 4.41
CA PHE A 378 -19.26 -3.64 3.75
C PHE A 378 -17.97 -4.44 3.77
N ALA A 379 -17.23 -4.43 2.67
CA ALA A 379 -15.93 -5.07 2.54
C ALA A 379 -14.99 -4.22 1.67
N GLY A 380 -13.69 -4.37 1.85
CA GLY A 380 -12.69 -3.59 1.13
C GLY A 380 -11.44 -3.36 1.97
N GLU A 381 -10.31 -3.09 1.31
CA GLU A 381 -9.03 -2.93 2.01
C GLU A 381 -9.07 -1.86 3.11
N HIS A 382 -9.78 -0.74 2.86
CA HIS A 382 -10.04 0.37 3.79
C HIS A 382 -10.83 0.02 5.06
N LEU A 383 -11.32 -1.22 5.16
CA LEU A 383 -12.07 -1.76 6.31
C LEU A 383 -11.25 -2.77 7.10
N SER A 384 -9.94 -2.82 6.85
CA SER A 384 -8.96 -3.67 7.52
C SER A 384 -7.91 -2.85 8.28
N ARG A 385 -6.96 -3.52 8.92
CA ARG A 385 -5.77 -2.86 9.52
C ARG A 385 -4.56 -2.85 8.56
N HIS A 386 -4.76 -3.31 7.33
CA HIS A 386 -3.73 -3.48 6.32
C HIS A 386 -4.18 -2.78 5.04
N HIS A 387 -4.31 -1.46 5.12
CA HIS A 387 -4.72 -0.64 3.98
C HIS A 387 -3.71 -0.76 2.81
N THR A 388 -4.10 -0.36 1.59
CA THR A 388 -3.33 -0.51 0.34
C THR A 388 -3.19 -1.93 -0.19
N TRP A 389 -3.26 -2.94 0.68
CA TRP A 389 -2.86 -4.29 0.33
C TRP A 389 -4.04 -5.24 0.06
N ILE A 390 -3.80 -6.23 -0.80
CA ILE A 390 -4.74 -7.34 -1.04
C ILE A 390 -5.06 -8.08 0.27
N ALA A 391 -4.09 -8.17 1.19
CA ALA A 391 -4.29 -8.74 2.52
C ALA A 391 -5.48 -8.08 3.24
N GLY A 392 -5.55 -6.74 3.22
CA GLY A 392 -6.66 -6.00 3.81
C GLY A 392 -8.01 -6.29 3.15
N ALA A 393 -8.03 -6.40 1.81
CA ALA A 393 -9.25 -6.78 1.09
C ALA A 393 -9.72 -8.20 1.45
N VAL A 394 -8.80 -9.15 1.57
CA VAL A 394 -9.12 -10.54 1.98
C VAL A 394 -9.59 -10.59 3.43
N ASP A 395 -8.92 -9.90 4.34
CA ASP A 395 -9.27 -9.87 5.77
C ASP A 395 -10.65 -9.26 6.01
N SER A 396 -10.97 -8.15 5.34
CA SER A 396 -12.30 -7.55 5.39
C SER A 396 -13.35 -8.50 4.81
N ALA A 397 -13.12 -9.11 3.65
CA ALA A 397 -14.07 -10.04 3.04
C ALA A 397 -14.37 -11.26 3.92
N LEU A 398 -13.35 -11.83 4.58
CA LEU A 398 -13.52 -12.92 5.53
C LEU A 398 -14.33 -12.48 6.76
N SER A 399 -14.05 -11.31 7.31
CA SER A 399 -14.77 -10.76 8.45
C SER A 399 -16.24 -10.52 8.12
N THR A 400 -16.51 -9.90 6.98
CA THR A 400 -17.87 -9.61 6.49
C THR A 400 -18.65 -10.88 6.21
N THR A 401 -18.00 -11.89 5.62
CA THR A 401 -18.64 -13.21 5.39
C THR A 401 -19.01 -13.88 6.70
N ALA A 402 -18.12 -13.82 7.71
CA ALA A 402 -18.41 -14.36 9.04
C ALA A 402 -19.61 -13.66 9.68
N GLU A 403 -19.71 -12.34 9.55
CA GLU A 403 -20.81 -11.54 10.08
C GLU A 403 -22.16 -11.91 9.44
N ILE A 404 -22.19 -12.06 8.11
CA ILE A 404 -23.38 -12.49 7.36
C ILE A 404 -23.82 -13.89 7.79
N LEU A 405 -22.88 -14.84 7.88
CA LEU A 405 -23.18 -16.21 8.31
C LEU A 405 -23.67 -16.25 9.75
N ALA A 406 -23.11 -15.44 10.64
CA ALA A 406 -23.56 -15.33 12.03
C ALA A 406 -24.98 -14.76 12.12
N HIS A 407 -25.32 -13.76 11.30
CA HIS A 407 -26.62 -13.10 11.31
C HIS A 407 -27.72 -13.97 10.66
N HIS A 408 -27.47 -14.50 9.47
CA HIS A 408 -28.49 -15.21 8.68
C HIS A 408 -28.47 -16.73 8.85
N GLN A 409 -27.37 -17.32 9.33
CA GLN A 409 -27.20 -18.77 9.47
C GLN A 409 -26.50 -19.18 10.78
N PRO A 410 -26.98 -18.72 11.97
CA PRO A 410 -26.26 -18.87 13.25
C PRO A 410 -25.92 -20.33 13.60
N GLY A 411 -26.81 -21.28 13.25
CA GLY A 411 -26.56 -22.71 13.47
C GLY A 411 -25.40 -23.28 12.65
N LYS A 412 -25.28 -22.88 11.37
CA LYS A 412 -24.16 -23.28 10.51
C LYS A 412 -22.87 -22.57 10.87
N TRP A 413 -22.96 -21.31 11.29
CA TRP A 413 -21.82 -20.54 11.79
C TRP A 413 -21.22 -21.16 13.05
N ALA A 414 -22.04 -21.51 14.05
CA ALA A 414 -21.56 -22.13 15.28
C ALA A 414 -20.80 -23.44 15.03
N GLN A 415 -21.22 -24.23 14.03
CA GLN A 415 -20.56 -25.48 13.63
C GLN A 415 -19.25 -25.25 12.87
N ASN A 416 -19.14 -24.16 12.10
CA ASN A 416 -18.03 -23.92 11.17
C ASN A 416 -17.15 -22.73 11.55
N ARG A 417 -17.25 -22.20 12.78
CA ARG A 417 -16.43 -21.05 13.23
C ARG A 417 -14.91 -21.25 13.04
N HIS A 418 -14.47 -22.51 13.01
CA HIS A 418 -13.07 -22.90 12.81
C HIS A 418 -12.66 -22.96 11.32
N ALA A 419 -13.60 -22.97 10.38
CA ALA A 419 -13.34 -23.05 8.94
C ALA A 419 -12.95 -21.70 8.29
N LEU A 420 -13.17 -20.58 8.98
CA LEU A 420 -12.66 -19.25 8.59
C LEU A 420 -11.31 -18.90 9.23
N VAL A 421 -10.79 -19.79 10.08
CA VAL A 421 -9.40 -19.74 10.57
C VAL A 421 -8.50 -19.94 9.35
N PRO A 422 -7.38 -19.19 9.20
CA PRO A 422 -6.48 -19.39 8.07
C PRO A 422 -6.09 -20.86 7.98
N LEU A 423 -6.20 -21.40 6.76
CA LEU A 423 -5.62 -22.69 6.40
C LEU A 423 -4.14 -22.62 6.79
N GLY A 424 -3.76 -23.29 7.87
CA GLY A 424 -2.38 -23.66 8.24
C GLY A 424 -1.30 -22.58 8.07
N ARG A 425 -0.71 -22.13 9.18
CA ARG A 425 0.53 -21.32 9.21
C ARG A 425 1.76 -22.11 8.73
N GLU A 426 1.70 -22.74 7.57
CA GLU A 426 2.85 -23.35 6.93
C GLU A 426 3.56 -22.26 6.13
N TYR A 427 4.48 -21.58 6.82
CA TYR A 427 5.50 -20.77 6.18
C TYR A 427 6.26 -21.66 5.20
N VAL A 428 6.13 -21.39 3.91
CA VAL A 428 7.07 -21.90 2.91
C VAL A 428 8.36 -21.10 3.09
N VAL A 429 9.18 -21.53 4.04
CA VAL A 429 10.62 -21.30 3.95
C VAL A 429 11.07 -22.13 2.77
N LEU A 430 11.41 -21.49 1.65
CA LEU A 430 12.24 -22.18 0.66
C LEU A 430 13.57 -22.42 1.36
N GLU A 431 13.93 -23.68 1.59
CA GLU A 431 15.26 -23.97 2.12
C GLU A 431 16.30 -23.28 1.23
N PRO A 432 17.26 -22.53 1.80
CA PRO A 432 18.32 -21.93 1.01
C PRO A 432 19.02 -23.06 0.26
N LYS A 433 19.11 -22.95 -1.07
CA LYS A 433 20.03 -23.82 -1.84
C LYS A 433 21.38 -23.76 -1.15
N GLU A 434 21.88 -24.93 -0.73
CA GLU A 434 23.21 -25.07 -0.16
C GLU A 434 24.21 -24.33 -1.06
N LYS A 435 24.87 -23.32 -0.51
CA LYS A 435 25.95 -22.62 -1.21
C LYS A 435 27.11 -23.60 -1.40
N ALA A 436 27.61 -23.69 -2.63
CA ALA A 436 28.84 -24.41 -2.92
C ALA A 436 29.99 -23.85 -2.04
N PRO A 437 30.89 -24.70 -1.50
CA PRO A 437 31.99 -24.21 -0.67
C PRO A 437 33.03 -23.52 -1.56
N GLY A 438 33.24 -22.20 -1.39
CA GLY A 438 34.34 -21.50 -2.08
C GLY A 438 34.32 -19.98 -2.15
N GLU A 439 33.21 -19.28 -1.88
CA GLU A 439 33.17 -17.82 -2.06
C GLU A 439 33.20 -17.06 -0.71
N GLU A 440 34.40 -16.77 -0.23
CA GLU A 440 34.62 -15.77 0.82
C GLU A 440 35.09 -14.44 0.21
N LYS A 441 34.39 -13.37 0.62
CA LYS A 441 34.68 -11.92 0.50
C LYS A 441 34.15 -11.19 -0.75
N ALA A 442 32.98 -10.55 -0.61
CA ALA A 442 32.84 -9.10 -0.39
C ALA A 442 31.37 -8.68 -0.53
N ALA A 443 30.71 -8.32 0.57
CA ALA A 443 29.48 -7.53 0.53
C ALA A 443 29.31 -6.81 1.86
N ALA A 444 29.43 -5.48 1.84
CA ALA A 444 29.01 -4.61 2.94
C ALA A 444 27.48 -4.66 3.00
N LYS A 445 26.97 -5.54 3.85
CA LYS A 445 25.56 -5.73 4.16
C LYS A 445 25.01 -4.49 4.85
N MET A 446 23.92 -3.93 4.33
CA MET A 446 23.02 -3.11 5.15
C MET A 446 21.78 -3.93 5.41
N ASP A 447 21.82 -4.56 6.58
CA ASP A 447 20.84 -5.47 7.12
C ASP A 447 20.08 -4.71 8.22
N ILE A 448 18.79 -4.48 8.02
CA ILE A 448 17.93 -3.84 9.03
C ILE A 448 17.43 -4.89 10.06
N SER A 449 17.67 -6.18 9.80
CA SER A 449 17.20 -7.33 10.57
C SER A 449 18.28 -8.09 11.37
N SER A 450 19.58 -7.76 11.28
CA SER A 450 20.65 -8.49 12.00
C SER A 450 21.52 -7.66 12.96
N ARG A 451 20.92 -6.77 13.75
CA ARG A 451 21.61 -6.38 14.99
C ARG A 451 21.41 -7.45 16.06
N PRO A 452 22.49 -8.06 16.62
CA PRO A 452 22.36 -8.81 17.84
C PRO A 452 21.88 -7.87 18.96
N LEU A 453 20.82 -8.29 19.64
CA LEU A 453 20.24 -7.70 20.84
C LEU A 453 21.29 -7.43 21.92
N LYS A 454 21.95 -6.27 21.92
CA LYS A 454 22.60 -5.72 23.12
C LYS A 454 22.45 -4.19 23.15
N ALA A 455 21.60 -3.74 24.08
CA ALA A 455 21.46 -2.38 24.59
C ALA A 455 21.12 -1.29 23.55
N PHE A 456 19.86 -1.23 23.11
CA PHE A 456 19.30 0.04 22.64
C PHE A 456 18.72 0.79 23.84
N ILE A 457 19.24 1.99 24.06
CA ILE A 457 18.66 2.99 24.95
C ILE A 457 17.25 3.29 24.42
N ILE A 458 16.21 3.01 25.22
CA ILE A 458 14.84 3.47 24.93
C ILE A 458 14.92 4.99 24.71
N PRO A 459 14.62 5.50 23.50
CA PRO A 459 14.60 6.93 23.25
C PRO A 459 13.74 7.66 24.29
N ARG A 460 14.23 8.78 24.84
CA ARG A 460 13.52 9.55 25.88
C ARG A 460 12.06 9.90 25.52
N HIS A 461 11.72 9.96 24.23
CA HIS A 461 10.36 10.22 23.76
C HIS A 461 9.38 9.04 23.93
N MET A 462 9.86 7.80 24.08
CA MET A 462 9.04 6.64 24.49
C MET A 462 8.95 6.52 26.02
N ASN A 463 9.61 7.41 26.76
CA ASN A 463 9.66 7.42 28.22
C ASN A 463 8.82 8.57 28.81
N ILE A 464 7.78 9.00 28.09
CA ILE A 464 6.86 10.04 28.57
C ILE A 464 5.88 9.36 29.52
N HIS A 465 6.17 9.48 30.82
CA HIS A 465 5.21 9.21 31.87
C HIS A 465 3.88 9.93 31.57
N ARG A 466 2.81 9.12 31.57
CA ARG A 466 1.39 9.53 31.62
C ARG A 466 1.21 10.83 32.38
N LYS A 467 0.98 11.93 31.68
CA LYS A 467 0.19 13.04 32.21
C LYS A 467 -1.08 13.13 31.36
N PRO A 468 -2.27 13.00 31.96
CA PRO A 468 -3.50 13.22 31.23
C PRO A 468 -3.52 14.68 30.76
N LEU A 469 -3.52 14.89 29.45
CA LEU A 469 -4.05 16.11 28.87
C LEU A 469 -5.57 16.10 29.11
N TYR A 470 -6.12 17.26 29.48
CA TYR A 470 -7.48 17.54 29.95
C TYR A 470 -7.74 17.44 31.47
N GLN A 471 -7.24 18.43 32.21
CA GLN A 471 -8.05 19.08 33.24
C GLN A 471 -8.42 20.47 32.73
N LEU A 472 -9.60 20.59 32.12
CA LEU A 472 -10.28 21.87 32.00
C LEU A 472 -10.70 22.27 33.42
N GLY A 473 -9.96 23.21 34.00
CA GLY A 473 -10.26 23.78 35.30
C GLY A 473 -11.64 24.42 35.29
N GLN A 474 -12.46 23.97 36.24
CA GLN A 474 -13.77 24.49 36.57
C GLN A 474 -13.73 26.00 36.82
N ALA A 475 -14.75 26.69 36.31
CA ALA A 475 -15.14 28.01 36.78
C ALA A 475 -15.33 27.96 38.31
N LYS A 476 -14.72 28.92 39.01
CA LYS A 476 -15.11 29.25 40.37
C LYS A 476 -16.13 30.38 40.29
N ASP A 477 -17.36 30.06 40.67
CA ASP A 477 -18.26 31.04 41.28
C ASP A 477 -17.71 31.34 42.68
N ASP A 478 -17.40 32.62 42.91
CA ASP A 478 -17.68 33.42 44.12
C ASP A 478 -17.24 34.87 43.89
#